data_AF-P62394-F1
#
_entry.id   AF-P62394-F1
#
_cell.length_a   1.000
_cell.length_b   1.000
_cell.length_c   1.000
_cell.angle_alpha   90.00
_cell.angle_beta   90.00
_cell.angle_gamma   90.00
#
_symmetry.space_group_name_H-M   'P 1'
#
loop_
_entity.id
_entity.type
_entity.pdbx_description
1 polymer ?
#
loop_
_entity_poly.entity_id
_entity_poly.type
_entity_poly.pdbx_seq_one_letter_code
_entity_poly.pdbx_strand_id
1 'polypeptide(L)' 'LKCHNTQLPFIYKTCPEGKNLCFKTTLKKLPLKIPIKRGCAATCPKSSALLKVVCCSTDKCN' A
#
# COMPACT_ATOMS: atom_id res chain seq x y z
N LEU A 1 -7.63 8.08 -8.33
CA LEU A 1 -7.00 6.86 -7.79
C LEU A 1 -7.77 6.36 -6.57
N LYS A 2 -8.13 5.08 -6.54
CA LYS A 2 -8.71 4.37 -5.39
C LYS A 2 -7.69 3.36 -4.89
N CYS A 3 -7.43 3.28 -3.59
CA CYS A 3 -6.49 2.31 -3.02
C CYS A 3 -7.13 1.55 -1.87
N HIS A 4 -6.73 0.29 -1.69
CA HIS A 4 -7.02 -0.43 -0.46
C HIS A 4 -6.36 0.28 0.72
N ASN A 5 -7.07 0.35 1.84
CA ASN A 5 -6.62 1.09 3.03
C ASN A 5 -6.79 0.29 4.33
N THR A 6 -7.19 -0.98 4.22
CA THR A 6 -7.33 -1.90 5.35
C THR A 6 -6.62 -3.22 5.04
N GLN A 7 -6.55 -4.10 6.05
CA GLN A 7 -6.08 -5.48 5.86
C GLN A 7 -7.07 -6.32 5.05
N LEU A 8 -8.37 -6.01 5.14
CA LEU A 8 -9.42 -6.71 4.39
C LEU A 8 -9.28 -6.45 2.88
N PRO A 9 -9.55 -7.45 2.03
CA PRO A 9 -9.24 -7.40 0.60
C PRO A 9 -10.14 -6.46 -0.21
N PHE A 10 -11.32 -6.05 0.30
CA PHE A 10 -12.30 -5.32 -0.51
C PHE A 10 -12.48 -3.86 -0.10
N ILE A 11 -12.01 -3.44 1.09
CA ILE A 11 -12.21 -2.06 1.55
C ILE A 11 -11.18 -1.17 0.88
N TYR A 12 -11.68 -0.14 0.21
CA TYR A 12 -10.88 0.89 -0.44
C TYR A 12 -11.37 2.28 -0.07
N LYS A 13 -10.52 3.26 -0.33
CA LYS A 13 -10.87 4.68 -0.27
C LYS A 13 -10.40 5.41 -1.52
N THR A 14 -11.07 6.48 -1.87
CA THR A 14 -10.58 7.45 -2.85
C THR A 14 -9.38 8.18 -2.26
N CYS A 15 -8.29 8.28 -3.02
CA CYS A 15 -7.11 9.01 -2.58
C CYS A 15 -7.37 10.52 -2.62
N PRO A 16 -6.87 11.27 -1.61
CA PRO A 16 -6.94 12.72 -1.66
C PRO A 16 -6.05 13.25 -2.79
N GLU A 17 -6.31 14.50 -3.18
CA GLU A 17 -5.52 15.19 -4.19
C GLU A 17 -4.02 15.19 -3.84
N GLY A 18 -3.17 15.07 -4.88
CA GLY A 18 -1.72 14.93 -4.72
C GLY A 18 -1.22 13.54 -4.32
N LYS A 19 -2.10 12.58 -3.99
CA LYS A 19 -1.71 11.18 -3.69
C LYS A 19 -1.99 10.23 -4.84
N ASN A 20 -1.12 10.29 -5.85
CA ASN A 20 -1.25 9.56 -7.11
C ASN A 20 -0.63 8.15 -7.10
N LEU A 21 -0.29 7.61 -5.92
CA LEU A 21 0.21 6.24 -5.75
C LEU A 21 -0.58 5.49 -4.69
N CYS A 22 -0.77 4.19 -4.91
CA CYS A 22 -1.11 3.25 -3.86
C CYS A 22 0.17 2.60 -3.31
N PHE A 23 0.19 2.25 -2.03
CA PHE A 23 1.28 1.48 -1.42
C PHE A 23 0.75 0.32 -0.57
N LYS A 24 1.55 -0.74 -0.46
CA LYS A 24 1.38 -1.82 0.52
C LYS A 24 2.69 -2.12 1.23
N THR A 25 2.61 -2.41 2.52
CA THR A 25 3.76 -2.81 3.34
C THR A 25 3.60 -4.25 3.79
N THR A 26 4.69 -5.02 3.75
CA THR A 26 4.74 -6.43 4.18
C THR A 26 5.95 -6.64 5.08
N LEU A 27 5.90 -7.63 5.98
CA LEU A 27 7.08 -8.04 6.75
C LEU A 27 8.06 -8.76 5.82
N LYS A 28 9.34 -8.37 5.85
CA LYS A 28 10.38 -9.00 5.03
C LYS A 28 10.65 -10.47 5.41
N LYS A 29 10.52 -10.81 6.70
CA LYS A 29 10.90 -12.12 7.25
C LYS A 29 9.75 -13.14 7.31
N LEU A 30 8.50 -12.72 7.13
CA LEU A 30 7.37 -13.66 7.16
C LEU A 30 7.18 -14.27 5.76
N PRO A 31 7.00 -15.60 5.65
CA PRO A 31 6.72 -16.26 4.37
C PRO A 31 5.39 -15.79 3.78
N LEU A 32 4.42 -15.49 4.64
CA LEU A 32 3.14 -14.91 4.28
C LEU A 32 3.30 -13.42 3.97
N LYS A 33 3.15 -13.05 2.70
CA LYS A 33 3.17 -11.67 2.20
C LYS A 33 1.88 -10.90 2.54
N ILE A 34 1.34 -11.08 3.74
CA ILE A 34 0.14 -10.39 4.21
C ILE A 34 0.46 -8.90 4.39
N PRO A 35 -0.28 -8.00 3.72
CA PRO A 35 -0.05 -6.57 3.89
C PRO A 35 -0.41 -6.10 5.30
N ILE A 36 0.54 -5.48 5.99
CA ILE A 36 0.32 -4.88 7.31
C ILE A 36 -0.41 -3.56 7.16
N LYS A 37 0.00 -2.75 6.17
CA LYS A 37 -0.54 -1.42 5.91
C LYS A 37 -0.70 -1.22 4.42
N ARG A 38 -1.83 -0.63 4.04
CA ARG A 38 -2.15 -0.22 2.68
C ARG A 38 -2.63 1.23 2.69
N GLY A 39 -2.47 1.95 1.59
CA GLY A 39 -3.08 3.27 1.44
C GLY A 39 -2.58 4.05 0.25
N CYS A 40 -2.91 5.34 0.25
CA CYS A 40 -2.49 6.30 -0.76
C CYS A 40 -1.22 7.04 -0.32
N ALA A 41 -0.33 7.36 -1.26
CA ALA A 41 0.87 8.15 -1.02
C ALA A 41 1.11 9.13 -2.18
N ALA A 42 1.77 10.26 -1.87
CA ALA A 42 2.24 11.21 -2.87
C ALA A 42 3.55 10.72 -3.51
N THR A 43 4.44 10.17 -2.69
CA THR A 43 5.69 9.52 -3.10
C THR A 43 5.74 8.10 -2.54
N CYS A 44 6.45 7.19 -3.19
CA CYS A 44 6.54 5.82 -2.70
C CYS A 44 7.35 5.77 -1.39
N PRO A 45 6.77 5.28 -0.26
CA PRO A 45 7.52 5.20 0.99
C PRO A 45 8.73 4.27 0.86
N LYS A 46 9.82 4.61 1.55
CA LYS A 46 11.03 3.77 1.56
C LYS A 46 10.79 2.49 2.34
N SER A 47 11.34 1.38 1.84
CA SER A 47 11.43 0.14 2.62
C SER A 47 12.35 0.32 3.83
N SER A 48 12.09 -0.39 4.92
CA SER A 48 12.90 -0.38 6.14
C SER A 48 13.58 -1.73 6.37
N ALA A 49 14.34 -1.88 7.45
CA ALA A 49 14.95 -3.16 7.83
C ALA A 49 13.91 -4.29 8.01
N LEU A 50 12.71 -3.95 8.51
CA LEU A 50 11.64 -4.91 8.80
C LEU A 50 10.57 -4.97 7.71
N LEU A 51 10.30 -3.85 7.03
CA LEU A 51 9.18 -3.71 6.12
C LEU A 51 9.63 -3.56 4.67
N LYS A 52 8.99 -4.32 3.78
CA LYS A 52 9.06 -4.10 2.33
C LYS A 52 7.85 -3.28 1.91
N VAL A 53 8.11 -2.16 1.25
CA VAL A 53 7.09 -1.30 0.64
C VAL A 53 7.06 -1.58 -0.86
N VAL A 54 5.86 -1.71 -1.42
CA VAL A 54 5.63 -1.78 -2.87
C VAL A 54 4.57 -0.74 -3.22
N CYS A 55 4.80 0.01 -4.30
CA CYS A 55 3.87 1.03 -4.79
C CYS A 55 3.43 0.74 -6.23
N CYS A 56 2.27 1.28 -6.60
CA CYS A 56 1.67 1.15 -7.92
C CYS A 56 0.71 2.34 -8.16
N SER A 57 0.34 2.61 -9.42
CA SER A 57 -0.34 3.85 -9.84
C SER A 57 -1.72 3.63 -10.46
N THR A 58 -2.30 2.44 -10.35
CA THR A 58 -3.63 2.09 -10.87
C THR A 58 -4.64 1.86 -9.74
N ASP A 59 -5.94 1.95 -10.03
CA ASP A 59 -6.97 1.73 -9.02
C ASP A 59 -6.88 0.33 -8.41
N LYS A 60 -6.90 0.27 -7.06
CA LYS A 60 -6.97 -0.95 -6.23
C LYS A 60 -5.79 -1.91 -6.42
N CYS A 61 -4.62 -1.40 -6.82
CA CYS A 61 -3.45 -2.23 -7.14
C CYS A 61 -2.64 -2.73 -5.92
N ASN A 62 -2.91 -2.20 -4.71
CA ASN A 62 -2.13 -2.43 -3.48
C ASN A 62 -2.76 -3.41 -2.48
#